data_AF-A0A1D1W561-F1
#
_entry.id   AF-A0A1D1W561-F1
#
_cell.length_a   1.000
_cell.length_b   1.000
_cell.length_c   1.000
_cell.angle_alpha   90.00
_cell.angle_beta   90.00
_cell.angle_gamma   90.00
#
_symmetry.space_group_name_H-M   'P 1'
#
loop_
_entity.id
_entity.type
_entity.pdbx_description
1 polymer ?
#
loop_
_entity_poly.entity_id
_entity_poly.type
_entity_poly.pdbx_seq_one_letter_code
_entity_poly.pdbx_strand_id
1 'polypeptide(L)' 'MKIQITEATRNILQFFSSFELVLRGVVPVKGKGEMTTFWLEGLKSDNPSDAASYPFPPPATATPPLTSMDI' A
#
# COMPACT_ATOMS: atom_id res chain seq x y z
N MET A 1 -1.72 10.22 16.62
CA MET A 1 -3.12 10.02 16.19
C MET A 1 -3.20 8.68 15.50
N LYS A 2 -4.09 7.76 15.92
CA LYS A 2 -4.30 6.45 15.26
C LYS A 2 -5.69 6.45 14.66
N ILE A 3 -5.85 5.91 13.45
CA ILE A 3 -7.15 5.85 12.76
C ILE A 3 -7.77 4.49 13.04
N GLN A 4 -8.98 4.49 13.59
CA GLN A 4 -9.74 3.27 13.81
C GLN A 4 -10.47 2.89 12.53
N ILE A 5 -10.36 1.64 12.12
CA ILE A 5 -11.07 1.09 10.98
C ILE A 5 -11.76 -0.23 11.32
N THR A 6 -12.69 -0.62 10.46
CA THR A 6 -13.44 -1.86 10.56
C THR A 6 -12.78 -2.99 9.77
N GLU A 7 -13.19 -4.24 10.02
CA GLU A 7 -12.74 -5.39 9.24
C GLU A 7 -13.01 -5.26 7.73
N ALA A 8 -14.15 -4.68 7.34
CA ALA A 8 -14.47 -4.42 5.94
C ALA A 8 -13.44 -3.49 5.27
N THR A 9 -13.08 -2.40 5.96
CA THR A 9 -12.06 -1.45 5.49
C THR A 9 -10.68 -2.10 5.44
N ARG A 10 -10.33 -2.95 6.43
CA ARG A 10 -9.08 -3.71 6.43
C ARG A 10 -8.94 -4.58 5.17
N ASN A 11 -10.00 -5.29 4.78
CA ASN A 11 -9.96 -6.19 3.62
C ASN A 11 -9.59 -5.42 2.34
N ILE A 12 -10.17 -4.23 2.16
CA ILE A 12 -9.84 -3.34 1.05
C ILE A 12 -8.38 -2.88 1.13
N LEU A 13 -7.90 -2.42 2.29
CA LEU A 13 -6.52 -1.97 2.46
C LEU A 13 -5.48 -3.09 2.28
N GLN A 14 -5.82 -4.32 2.64
CA GLN A 14 -4.97 -5.49 2.38
C GLN A 14 -4.81 -5.77 0.88
N PHE A 15 -5.83 -5.50 0.07
CA PHE A 15 -5.75 -5.65 -1.37
C PHE A 15 -4.70 -4.72 -2.00
N PHE A 16 -4.53 -3.52 -1.44
CA PHE A 16 -3.50 -2.59 -1.87
C PHE A 16 -2.10 -2.96 -1.34
N SER A 17 -1.99 -3.83 -0.33
CA SER A 17 -0.74 -4.29 0.30
C SER A 17 0.23 -3.18 0.77
N SER A 18 -0.22 -1.92 0.80
CA SER A 18 0.61 -0.75 1.11
C SER A 18 0.39 -0.19 2.52
N PHE A 19 -0.43 -0.83 3.34
CA PHE A 19 -0.85 -0.28 4.64
C PHE A 19 -0.54 -1.23 5.80
N GLU A 20 -0.11 -0.66 6.94
CA GLU A 20 0.15 -1.37 8.18
C GLU A 20 -1.06 -1.25 9.12
N LEU A 21 -1.64 -2.40 9.44
CA LEU A 21 -2.86 -2.53 10.23
C LEU A 21 -2.62 -3.43 11.44
N VAL A 22 -3.02 -2.97 12.62
CA VAL A 22 -2.88 -3.72 13.87
C VAL A 22 -4.24 -4.07 14.45
N LEU A 23 -4.44 -5.34 14.80
CA LEU A 23 -5.66 -5.81 15.46
C LEU A 23 -5.83 -5.10 16.80
N ARG A 24 -6.88 -4.29 16.94
CA ARG A 24 -7.25 -3.67 18.23
C ARG A 24 -7.91 -4.69 19.15
N GLY A 25 -8.69 -5.59 18.55
CA GLY A 25 -9.52 -6.57 19.23
C GLY A 25 -10.98 -6.47 18.80
N VAL A 26 -11.77 -7.34 19.39
CA VAL A 26 -13.22 -7.41 19.18
C VAL A 26 -13.91 -6.45 20.15
N VAL A 27 -14.76 -5.58 19.60
CA VAL A 27 -15.48 -4.58 20.38
C VAL A 27 -16.96 -4.93 20.36
N PRO A 28 -17.59 -5.08 21.53
CA PRO A 28 -19.03 -5.28 21.59
C PRO A 28 -19.73 -3.99 21.16
N VAL A 29 -20.32 -3.99 19.96
CA VAL A 29 -21.11 -2.87 19.44
C VAL A 29 -22.56 -3.13 19.81
N LYS A 30 -23.13 -2.24 20.62
CA LYS A 30 -24.53 -2.30 21.03
C LYS A 30 -25.42 -2.30 19.77
N GLY A 31 -26.11 -3.41 19.52
CA GLY A 31 -26.98 -3.63 18.35
C GLY A 31 -26.35 -4.34 17.16
N LYS A 32 -25.03 -4.63 17.16
CA LYS A 32 -24.34 -5.35 16.07
C LYS A 32 -23.56 -6.59 16.50
N GLY A 33 -23.52 -6.88 17.80
CA GLY A 33 -22.73 -7.98 18.36
C GLY A 33 -21.25 -7.61 18.47
N GLU A 34 -20.38 -8.60 18.33
CA GLU A 34 -18.94 -8.41 18.40
C GLU A 34 -18.40 -7.97 17.05
N MET A 35 -17.75 -6.80 17.00
CA MET A 35 -17.17 -6.27 15.77
C MET A 35 -15.66 -6.16 15.90
N THR A 36 -14.93 -6.80 15.00
CA THR A 36 -13.48 -6.69 14.92
C THR A 36 -13.07 -5.30 14.44
N THR A 37 -12.16 -4.66 15.17
CA THR A 37 -11.63 -3.34 14.81
C THR A 37 -10.11 -3.38 14.73
N PHE A 38 -9.57 -2.53 13.86
CA PHE A 38 -8.15 -2.44 13.57
C PHE A 38 -7.69 -0.99 13.68
N TRP A 39 -6.44 -0.80 14.07
CA TRP A 39 -5.74 0.48 14.01
C TRP A 39 -4.92 0.53 12.73
N LEU A 40 -5.08 1.61 11.97
CA LEU A 40 -4.16 1.95 10.90
C LEU A 40 -2.97 2.69 11.51
N GLU A 41 -1.79 2.06 11.51
CA GLU A 41 -0.56 2.65 12.07
C GLU A 41 0.28 3.36 11.02
N GLY A 42 0.19 2.96 9.74
CA GLY A 42 0.93 3.63 8.68
C GLY A 42 0.81 2.98 7.30
N LEU A 43 1.70 3.40 6.40
CA LEU A 43 1.94 2.76 5.12
C LEU A 43 3.07 1.74 5.31
N LYS A 44 2.89 0.52 4.83
CA LYS A 44 3.96 -0.46 4.75
C LYS A 44 4.94 0.06 3.70
N SER A 45 6.15 0.42 4.12
CA SER A 45 7.24 0.71 3.18
C SER A 45 7.55 -0.58 2.44
N ASP A 46 6.96 -0.73 1.25
CA ASP A 46 7.48 -1.67 0.27
C ASP A 46 8.90 -1.18 -0.05
N ASN A 47 9.89 -1.88 0.52
CA ASN A 47 11.26 -1.66 0.13
C ASN A 47 11.29 -1.98 -1.37
N PRO A 48 11.72 -1.08 -2.27
CA PRO A 48 11.73 -1.32 -3.72
C PRO A 48 12.82 -2.33 -4.12
N SER A 49 12.97 -3.42 -3.36
CA SER A 49 13.78 -4.59 -3.70
C SER A 49 13.08 -5.48 -4.73
N ASP A 50 11.75 -5.34 -4.88
CA ASP A 50 10.94 -6.04 -5.88
C ASP A 50 10.76 -5.25 -7.20
N ALA A 51 11.52 -4.18 -7.41
CA ALA A 51 11.67 -3.58 -8.75
C ALA A 51 12.31 -4.55 -9.78
N ALA A 52 12.79 -5.72 -9.33
CA ALA A 52 13.30 -6.79 -10.17
C ALA A 52 12.25 -7.86 -10.57
N SER A 53 11.03 -7.84 -10.00
CA SER A 53 10.01 -8.87 -10.26
C SER A 53 8.85 -8.40 -11.16
N TYR A 54 8.84 -7.14 -11.61
CA TYR A 54 7.98 -6.73 -12.73
C TYR A 54 8.45 -7.42 -14.03
N PRO A 55 7.57 -8.13 -14.77
CA PRO A 55 7.93 -8.76 -16.05
C PRO A 55 8.27 -7.75 -17.16
N PHE A 56 8.14 -6.45 -16.89
CA PHE A 56 8.54 -5.39 -17.81
C PHE A 56 9.46 -4.41 -17.09
N PRO A 57 10.79 -4.49 -17.29
CA PRO A 57 11.64 -3.37 -16.95
C PRO A 57 11.13 -2.13 -17.70
N PRO A 58 11.05 -0.94 -17.07
CA PRO A 58 10.93 0.29 -17.83
C PRO A 58 12.13 0.35 -18.79
N PRO A 59 11.95 0.74 -20.06
CA PRO A 59 13.05 0.87 -21.01
C PRO A 59 13.97 2.02 -20.59
N ALA A 60 14.83 1.78 -19.61
CA ALA A 60 15.83 2.69 -19.11
C ALA A 60 17.01 2.78 -20.11
N THR A 61 16.78 3.15 -21.38
CA THR A 61 17.86 3.52 -22.32
C THR A 61 17.42 4.42 -23.48
N ALA A 62 16.18 4.89 -23.57
CA ALA A 62 15.84 5.87 -24.62
C ALA A 62 16.24 7.30 -24.21
N THR A 63 17.53 7.50 -23.92
CA THR A 63 18.16 8.82 -24.05
C THR A 63 18.08 9.15 -25.54
N PRO A 64 17.31 10.16 -25.98
CA PRO A 64 17.43 10.60 -27.36
C PRO A 64 18.91 11.00 -27.57
N PRO A 65 19.61 10.54 -28.62
CA PRO A 65 20.86 11.16 -28.96
C PRO A 65 20.53 12.64 -29.22
N LEU A 66 21.10 13.50 -28.38
CA LEU A 66 21.15 14.93 -28.65
C LEU A 66 22.00 15.04 -29.93
N THR A 67 21.34 15.00 -31.08
CA THR A 67 21.99 15.32 -32.35
C THR A 67 22.37 16.79 -32.25
N SER A 68 23.63 17.01 -31.88
CA SER A 68 24.42 18.14 -32.31
C SER A 68 24.23 18.23 -33.83
N MET A 69 23.39 19.17 -34.25
CA MET A 69 23.48 19.77 -35.56
C MET A 69 24.26 21.06 -35.36
N ASP A 70 25.59 20.89 -35.37
CA ASP A 70 26.50 21.91 -35.89
C ASP A 70 26.18 22.15 -37.37
N ILE A 71 26.25 23.44 -37.76
CA ILE A 71 26.08 24.07 -39.10
C ILE A 71 24.77 24.85 -39.27
#